data_AF-A0A7V9VEB2-F1
#
_entry.id   AF-A0A7V9VEB2-F1
#
_cell.length_a   1.000
_cell.length_b   1.000
_cell.length_c   1.000
_cell.angle_alpha   90.00
_cell.angle_beta   90.00
_cell.angle_gamma   90.00
#
_symmetry.space_group_name_H-M   'P 1'
#
loop_
_entity.id
_entity.type
_entity.pdbx_description
1 polymer ?
#
loop_
_entity_poly.entity_id
_entity_poly.type
_entity_poly.pdbx_seq_one_letter_code
_entity_poly.pdbx_strand_id
1 'polypeptide(L)'
;ARYLEFIVDDLDKPVYYVLGNHAEELTRGGDWGKRYRPQGCVDLCGKVVRDPGSGLILAGLPGSPKYNEAEPEQYTEAEMMWKMLAMTPRLLWNRYRHGRALDILVTHAPPRDVNDQPEDPAHRGFVAMRRFLRWFRPAYQLHGHIHLYDRSRSARTTFEGTEVINVFPYQELDLHVPAVEPAPVPVPAPITATTTAAGRLRTATRDMAQREVEPVAKSPLESHP
;
A
#
# COMPACT_ATOMS: atom_id res chain seq x y z
N ALA A 1 12.71 12.33 3.71
CA ALA A 1 12.44 11.89 5.09
C ALA A 1 11.39 12.72 5.84
N ARG A 2 11.46 14.07 5.89
CA ARG A 2 10.39 14.91 6.48
C ARG A 2 9.00 14.70 5.84
N TYR A 3 8.95 14.30 4.56
CA TYR A 3 7.72 13.93 3.88
C TYR A 3 7.06 12.66 4.45
N LEU A 4 7.86 11.66 4.86
CA LEU A 4 7.32 10.42 5.42
C LEU A 4 6.80 10.63 6.84
N GLU A 5 7.47 11.48 7.63
CA GLU A 5 7.01 11.85 8.98
C GLU A 5 5.70 12.65 8.93
N PHE A 6 5.56 13.59 7.99
CA PHE A 6 4.29 14.30 7.76
C PHE A 6 3.15 13.33 7.40
N ILE A 7 3.42 12.31 6.57
CA ILE A 7 2.40 11.28 6.27
C ILE A 7 2.08 10.45 7.50
N VAL A 8 3.06 10.01 8.29
CA VAL A 8 2.78 9.23 9.51
C VAL A 8 1.92 10.02 10.49
N ASP A 9 2.26 11.29 10.72
CA ASP A 9 1.56 12.16 11.67
C ASP A 9 0.13 12.49 11.20
N ASP A 10 -0.13 12.54 9.89
CA ASP A 10 -1.46 12.86 9.33
C ASP A 10 -2.34 11.61 9.11
N LEU A 11 -1.75 10.45 8.80
CA LEU A 11 -2.51 9.25 8.40
C LEU A 11 -2.81 8.25 9.53
N ASP A 12 -2.22 8.41 10.73
CA ASP A 12 -2.31 7.48 11.89
C ASP A 12 -2.23 5.98 11.48
N LYS A 13 -1.39 5.69 10.48
CA LYS A 13 -1.24 4.37 9.85
C LYS A 13 0.23 4.00 9.74
N PRO A 14 0.57 2.69 9.77
CA PRO A 14 1.96 2.26 9.65
C PRO A 14 2.50 2.59 8.26
N VAL A 15 3.60 3.33 8.20
CA VAL A 15 4.30 3.67 6.95
C VAL A 15 5.53 2.79 6.80
N TYR A 16 5.56 2.01 5.73
CA TYR A 16 6.68 1.13 5.38
C TYR A 16 7.54 1.76 4.28
N TYR A 17 8.87 1.67 4.39
CA TYR A 17 9.75 2.27 3.39
C TYR A 17 11.00 1.43 3.09
N VAL A 18 11.58 1.67 1.91
CA VAL A 18 12.91 1.23 1.51
C VAL A 18 13.74 2.45 1.08
N LEU A 19 15.05 2.37 1.23
CA LEU A 19 15.95 3.46 0.85
C LEU A 19 16.24 3.45 -0.65
N GLY A 20 16.24 4.64 -1.24
CA GLY A 20 16.68 4.89 -2.61
C GLY A 20 18.20 4.93 -2.76
N ASN A 21 18.65 5.28 -3.97
CA ASN A 21 20.07 5.33 -4.38
C ASN A 21 20.70 6.73 -4.33
N HIS A 22 19.94 7.78 -4.03
CA HIS A 22 20.46 9.14 -3.99
C HIS A 22 20.93 9.51 -2.57
N ALA A 23 22.19 9.94 -2.45
CA ALA A 23 22.74 10.43 -1.18
C ALA A 23 21.83 11.48 -0.53
N GLU A 24 21.25 12.41 -1.30
CA GLU A 24 20.41 13.51 -0.80
C GLU A 24 19.15 13.05 -0.05
N GLU A 25 18.60 11.87 -0.36
CA GLU A 25 17.48 11.31 0.42
C GLU A 25 17.92 10.85 1.82
N LEU A 26 19.20 10.50 1.97
CA LEU A 26 19.84 10.08 3.24
C LEU A 26 20.43 11.26 4.03
N THR A 27 20.92 12.31 3.35
CA THR A 27 21.58 13.47 3.98
C THR A 27 20.64 14.58 4.42
N ARG A 28 19.36 14.58 4.00
CA ARG A 28 18.39 15.65 4.34
C ARG A 28 18.00 15.76 5.83
N GLY A 29 18.68 15.08 6.75
CA GLY A 29 18.37 15.17 8.19
C GLY A 29 19.47 14.76 9.17
N GLY A 30 20.74 14.78 8.80
CA GLY A 30 21.81 14.42 9.74
C GLY A 30 22.90 15.46 9.80
N ASP A 31 22.99 16.21 10.90
CA ASP A 31 24.26 16.82 11.28
C ASP A 31 25.31 15.69 11.37
N TRP A 32 26.47 15.90 10.75
CA TRP A 32 27.65 15.01 10.83
C TRP A 32 27.50 13.59 10.24
N GLY A 33 26.99 13.48 9.01
CA GLY A 33 27.16 12.25 8.21
C GLY A 33 26.37 11.03 8.70
N LYS A 34 25.38 11.23 9.58
CA LYS A 34 24.44 10.17 10.00
C LYS A 34 23.22 10.13 9.09
N ARG A 35 22.86 8.92 8.63
CA ARG A 35 21.64 8.67 7.83
C ARG A 35 20.40 9.01 8.64
N TYR A 36 19.55 9.90 8.14
CA TYR A 36 18.28 10.20 8.79
C TYR A 36 17.26 9.11 8.49
N ARG A 37 16.66 8.54 9.54
CA ARG A 37 15.55 7.59 9.44
C ARG A 37 14.28 8.30 9.87
N PRO A 38 13.22 8.34 9.04
CA PRO A 38 11.97 8.96 9.43
C PRO A 38 11.41 8.26 10.66
N GLN A 39 11.08 9.04 11.69
CA GLN A 39 10.46 8.53 12.91
C GLN A 39 9.03 8.05 12.62
N GLY A 40 8.57 7.02 13.34
CA GLY A 40 7.24 6.42 13.13
C GLY A 40 7.10 5.53 11.88
N CYS A 41 8.11 5.47 11.00
CA CYS A 41 8.12 4.59 9.84
C CYS A 41 8.86 3.26 10.10
N VAL A 42 8.43 2.20 9.42
CA VAL A 42 9.06 0.87 9.47
C VAL A 42 10.00 0.67 8.28
N ASP A 43 11.29 0.64 8.59
CA ASP A 43 12.36 0.35 7.62
C ASP A 43 12.37 -1.13 7.21
N LEU A 44 11.99 -1.40 5.95
CA LEU A 44 11.99 -2.73 5.36
C LEU A 44 13.34 -3.16 4.74
N CYS A 45 14.38 -2.32 4.75
CA CYS A 45 15.64 -2.58 4.05
C CYS A 45 16.32 -3.90 4.47
N GLY A 46 16.17 -4.95 3.64
CA GLY A 46 16.69 -6.29 3.91
C GLY A 46 15.96 -7.02 5.05
N LYS A 47 14.74 -6.59 5.40
CA LYS A 47 13.96 -7.16 6.51
C LYS A 47 12.63 -7.71 6.01
N VAL A 48 12.09 -8.64 6.78
CA VAL A 48 10.76 -9.22 6.59
C VAL A 48 9.91 -8.86 7.80
N VAL A 49 8.82 -8.14 7.58
CA VAL A 49 7.91 -7.65 8.62
C VAL A 49 6.52 -8.22 8.35
N ARG A 50 5.81 -8.58 9.42
CA ARG A 50 4.39 -8.89 9.33
C ARG A 50 3.62 -7.74 9.96
N ASP A 51 2.76 -7.11 9.18
CA ASP A 51 1.92 -6.02 9.66
C ASP A 51 0.87 -6.58 10.64
N PRO A 52 0.77 -6.06 11.88
CA PRO A 52 -0.14 -6.61 12.87
C PRO A 52 -1.62 -6.31 12.58
N GLY A 53 -1.92 -5.21 11.88
CA GLY A 53 -3.30 -4.79 11.59
C GLY A 53 -3.92 -5.58 10.43
N SER A 54 -3.24 -5.62 9.30
CA SER A 54 -3.67 -6.33 8.09
C SER A 54 -3.25 -7.81 8.08
N GLY A 55 -2.22 -8.20 8.82
CA GLY A 55 -1.65 -9.55 8.76
C GLY A 55 -0.79 -9.81 7.52
N LEU A 56 -0.54 -8.80 6.68
CA LEU A 56 0.31 -8.87 5.49
C LEU A 56 1.76 -9.16 5.86
N ILE A 57 2.44 -9.98 5.06
CA ILE A 57 3.86 -10.24 5.16
C ILE A 57 4.59 -9.41 4.09
N LEU A 58 5.39 -8.47 4.55
CA LEU A 58 6.11 -7.47 3.75
C LEU A 58 7.62 -7.74 3.82
N ALA A 59 8.32 -7.45 2.74
CA ALA A 59 9.79 -7.44 2.71
C ALA A 59 10.31 -6.29 1.85
N GLY A 60 11.51 -5.81 2.15
CA GLY A 60 12.09 -4.66 1.44
C GLY A 60 13.50 -4.92 0.92
N LEU A 61 13.81 -4.38 -0.25
CA LEU A 61 15.18 -4.35 -0.80
C LEU A 61 15.54 -2.92 -1.25
N PRO A 62 16.57 -2.31 -0.65
CA PRO A 62 16.96 -0.93 -0.97
C PRO A 62 17.84 -0.84 -2.21
N GLY A 63 17.97 0.39 -2.71
CA GLY A 63 19.05 0.80 -3.59
C GLY A 63 18.91 0.41 -5.06
N SER A 64 19.97 0.69 -5.81
CA SER A 64 20.07 0.47 -7.26
C SER A 64 21.30 -0.37 -7.60
N PRO A 65 21.43 -0.87 -8.84
CA PRO A 65 22.68 -1.46 -9.28
C PRO A 65 23.86 -0.49 -9.11
N LYS A 66 25.05 -1.04 -8.94
CA LYS A 66 26.27 -0.24 -8.92
C LYS A 66 26.60 0.32 -10.30
N TYR A 67 26.58 1.64 -10.43
CA TYR A 67 26.94 2.41 -11.63
C TYR A 67 27.96 3.53 -11.36
N ASN A 68 28.17 3.92 -10.10
CA ASN A 68 29.24 4.81 -9.69
C ASN A 68 29.78 4.41 -8.30
N GLU A 69 30.93 4.94 -7.89
CA GLU A 69 31.51 4.63 -6.56
C GLU A 69 31.16 5.68 -5.50
N ALA A 70 30.53 6.79 -5.89
CA ALA A 70 30.33 7.96 -5.06
C ALA A 70 29.01 7.95 -4.27
N GLU A 71 27.99 7.20 -4.74
CA GLU A 71 26.67 7.23 -4.10
C GLU A 71 26.49 6.10 -3.07
N PRO A 72 25.86 6.41 -1.92
CA PRO A 72 25.44 5.39 -0.97
C PRO A 72 24.28 4.55 -1.53
N GLU A 73 24.13 3.31 -1.04
CA GLU A 73 23.02 2.39 -1.40
C GLU A 73 23.04 1.87 -2.86
N GLN A 74 24.24 1.73 -3.44
CA GLN A 74 24.44 0.95 -4.65
C GLN A 74 24.91 -0.47 -4.34
N TYR A 75 24.38 -1.44 -5.07
CA TYR A 75 24.62 -2.85 -4.82
C TYR A 75 25.02 -3.60 -6.10
N THR A 76 25.96 -4.53 -5.95
CA THR A 76 26.24 -5.57 -6.93
C THR A 76 25.15 -6.66 -6.88
N GLU A 77 25.07 -7.47 -7.94
CA GLU A 77 24.20 -8.65 -7.98
C GLU A 77 24.46 -9.60 -6.80
N ALA A 78 25.73 -9.76 -6.41
CA ALA A 78 26.12 -10.62 -5.30
C ALA A 78 25.66 -10.05 -3.95
N GLU A 79 25.85 -8.76 -3.70
CA GLU A 79 25.40 -8.11 -2.45
C GLU A 79 23.87 -8.13 -2.32
N MET A 80 23.17 -7.87 -3.43
CA MET A 80 21.71 -7.95 -3.47
C MET A 80 21.24 -9.39 -3.20
N MET A 81 21.88 -10.38 -3.81
CA MET A 81 21.61 -11.80 -3.55
C MET A 81 21.86 -12.16 -2.07
N TRP A 82 22.93 -11.68 -1.46
CA TRP A 82 23.21 -11.92 -0.04
C TRP A 82 22.12 -11.37 0.87
N LYS A 83 21.60 -10.17 0.61
CA LYS A 83 20.45 -9.62 1.35
C LYS A 83 19.22 -10.50 1.22
N MET A 84 18.92 -10.97 0.01
CA MET A 84 17.81 -11.89 -0.25
C MET A 84 17.99 -13.21 0.52
N LEU A 85 19.19 -13.79 0.50
CA LEU A 85 19.50 -15.02 1.22
C LEU A 85 19.40 -14.83 2.74
N ALA A 86 19.78 -13.67 3.28
CA ALA A 86 19.62 -13.37 4.69
C ALA A 86 18.14 -13.30 5.12
N MET A 87 17.23 -12.92 4.22
CA MET A 87 15.79 -12.93 4.48
C MET A 87 15.16 -14.32 4.35
N THR A 88 15.75 -15.21 3.56
CA THR A 88 15.22 -16.55 3.26
C THR A 88 14.80 -17.36 4.48
N PRO A 89 15.58 -17.47 5.58
CA PRO A 89 15.16 -18.25 6.74
C PRO A 89 13.82 -17.78 7.33
N ARG A 90 13.62 -16.45 7.40
CA ARG A 90 12.38 -15.86 7.93
C ARG A 90 11.21 -16.04 6.97
N LEU A 91 11.45 -15.95 5.66
CA LEU A 91 10.44 -16.22 4.64
C LEU A 91 10.00 -17.69 4.64
N LEU A 92 10.94 -18.62 4.82
CA LEU A 92 10.63 -20.05 4.95
C LEU A 92 9.87 -20.34 6.25
N TRP A 93 10.24 -19.70 7.35
CA TRP A 93 9.49 -19.79 8.61
C TRP A 93 8.06 -19.29 8.45
N ASN A 94 7.85 -18.16 7.77
CA ASN A 94 6.52 -17.65 7.46
C ASN A 94 5.71 -18.65 6.63
N ARG A 95 6.34 -19.25 5.60
CA ARG A 95 5.70 -20.28 4.77
C ARG A 95 5.24 -21.46 5.62
N TYR A 96 6.08 -21.92 6.53
CA TYR A 96 5.74 -23.01 7.46
C TYR A 96 4.59 -22.62 8.40
N ARG A 97 4.64 -21.42 9.00
CA ARG A 97 3.70 -20.98 10.05
C ARG A 97 2.36 -20.47 9.51
N HIS A 98 2.33 -19.91 8.31
CA HIS A 98 1.20 -19.18 7.74
C HIS A 98 0.77 -19.70 6.36
N GLY A 99 1.44 -20.71 5.81
CA GLY A 99 1.19 -21.23 4.46
C GLY A 99 1.75 -20.35 3.33
N ARG A 100 2.30 -19.17 3.65
CA ARG A 100 2.82 -18.20 2.68
C ARG A 100 4.11 -17.54 3.16
N ALA A 101 5.03 -17.31 2.23
CA ALA A 101 6.34 -16.75 2.57
C ALA A 101 6.34 -15.22 2.61
N LEU A 102 5.67 -14.61 1.63
CA LEU A 102 5.68 -13.16 1.38
C LEU A 102 4.42 -12.78 0.60
N ASP A 103 3.80 -11.66 0.96
CA ASP A 103 2.64 -11.11 0.26
C ASP A 103 3.05 -9.97 -0.68
N ILE A 104 3.83 -9.01 -0.17
CA ILE A 104 4.28 -7.83 -0.93
C ILE A 104 5.79 -7.64 -0.76
N LEU A 105 6.50 -7.53 -1.88
CA LEU A 105 7.89 -7.12 -1.93
C LEU A 105 7.97 -5.63 -2.31
N VAL A 106 8.64 -4.81 -1.50
CA VAL A 106 8.92 -3.41 -1.83
C VAL A 106 10.38 -3.28 -2.23
N THR A 107 10.67 -2.76 -3.42
CA THR A 107 12.03 -2.56 -3.89
C THR A 107 12.23 -1.13 -4.39
N HIS A 108 13.46 -0.60 -4.31
CA HIS A 108 13.75 0.66 -5.01
C HIS A 108 13.90 0.40 -6.51
N ALA A 109 14.84 -0.45 -6.90
CA ALA A 109 15.06 -0.86 -8.28
C ALA A 109 14.09 -1.96 -8.76
N PRO A 110 13.80 -2.05 -10.07
CA PRO A 110 13.02 -3.13 -10.68
C PRO A 110 13.80 -4.45 -10.83
N PRO A 111 13.12 -5.57 -11.12
CA PRO A 111 13.77 -6.77 -11.65
C PRO A 111 14.34 -6.53 -13.05
N ARG A 112 15.41 -7.25 -13.39
CA ARG A 112 16.01 -7.16 -14.72
C ARG A 112 15.01 -7.52 -15.82
N ASP A 113 14.96 -6.73 -16.89
CA ASP A 113 14.08 -6.88 -18.05
C ASP A 113 12.57 -6.83 -17.72
N VAL A 114 12.20 -6.33 -16.53
CA VAL A 114 10.80 -6.16 -16.10
C VAL A 114 10.64 -4.75 -15.55
N ASN A 115 9.97 -3.88 -16.30
CA ASN A 115 9.80 -2.46 -15.97
C ASN A 115 11.13 -1.70 -15.79
N ASP A 116 12.26 -2.20 -16.30
CA ASP A 116 13.56 -1.55 -16.18
C ASP A 116 13.94 -0.74 -17.44
N GLN A 117 15.12 -0.12 -17.41
CA GLN A 117 15.73 0.57 -18.55
C GLN A 117 17.09 -0.06 -18.85
N PRO A 118 17.17 -1.02 -19.79
CA PRO A 118 18.40 -1.78 -20.06
C PRO A 118 19.57 -0.90 -20.51
N GLU A 119 19.28 0.20 -21.19
CA GLU A 119 20.25 1.14 -21.76
C GLU A 119 20.83 2.09 -20.70
N ASP A 120 20.18 2.21 -19.53
CA ASP A 120 20.63 3.07 -18.44
C ASP A 120 21.15 2.21 -17.27
N PRO A 121 22.46 2.20 -17.01
CA PRO A 121 23.06 1.42 -15.93
C PRO A 121 22.45 1.67 -14.55
N ALA A 122 21.97 2.88 -14.27
CA ALA A 122 21.36 3.23 -12.99
C ALA A 122 19.95 2.64 -12.87
N HIS A 123 19.19 2.65 -13.96
CA HIS A 123 17.79 2.20 -14.03
C HIS A 123 17.62 0.75 -14.51
N ARG A 124 18.74 0.06 -14.69
CA ARG A 124 18.77 -1.36 -15.01
C ARG A 124 18.26 -2.19 -13.83
N GLY A 125 17.50 -3.24 -14.08
CA GLY A 125 17.02 -4.09 -13.00
C GLY A 125 18.04 -5.13 -12.53
N PHE A 126 17.76 -5.79 -11.41
CA PHE A 126 18.58 -6.87 -10.86
C PHE A 126 18.15 -8.26 -11.35
N VAL A 127 19.12 -9.08 -11.76
CA VAL A 127 18.90 -10.51 -12.05
C VAL A 127 18.56 -11.27 -10.76
N ALA A 128 19.19 -10.89 -9.64
CA ALA A 128 18.90 -11.42 -8.32
C ALA A 128 17.41 -11.27 -7.96
N MET A 129 16.78 -10.13 -8.29
CA MET A 129 15.35 -9.91 -8.01
C MET A 129 14.46 -10.89 -8.80
N ARG A 130 14.77 -11.17 -10.07
CA ARG A 130 14.05 -12.20 -10.83
C ARG A 130 14.14 -13.57 -10.17
N ARG A 131 15.30 -13.93 -9.61
CA ARG A 131 15.49 -15.21 -8.87
C ARG A 131 14.62 -15.23 -7.62
N PHE A 132 14.59 -14.13 -6.87
CA PHE A 132 13.76 -13.99 -5.68
C PHE A 132 12.26 -14.15 -5.98
N LEU A 133 11.76 -13.50 -7.04
CA LEU A 133 10.37 -13.64 -7.47
C LEU A 133 10.01 -15.08 -7.83
N ARG A 134 10.90 -15.81 -8.52
CA ARG A 134 10.70 -17.24 -8.80
C ARG A 134 10.62 -18.10 -7.54
N TRP A 135 11.41 -17.79 -6.51
CA TRP A 135 11.46 -18.59 -5.28
C TRP A 135 10.26 -18.35 -4.37
N PHE A 136 9.86 -17.10 -4.19
CA PHE A 136 8.85 -16.74 -3.19
C PHE A 136 7.49 -16.41 -3.77
N ARG A 137 7.42 -15.97 -5.03
CA ARG A 137 6.20 -15.59 -5.76
C ARG A 137 5.23 -14.76 -4.91
N PRO A 138 5.65 -13.57 -4.43
CA PRO A 138 4.72 -12.67 -3.75
C PRO A 138 3.59 -12.29 -4.72
N ALA A 139 2.43 -11.88 -4.19
CA ALA A 139 1.34 -11.39 -5.02
C ALA A 139 1.75 -10.11 -5.76
N TYR A 140 2.49 -9.23 -5.08
CA TYR A 140 2.91 -7.95 -5.62
C TYR A 140 4.40 -7.69 -5.39
N GLN A 141 5.04 -7.06 -6.36
CA GLN A 141 6.28 -6.32 -6.19
C GLN A 141 6.03 -4.86 -6.54
N LEU A 142 6.24 -3.96 -5.58
CA LEU A 142 6.15 -2.53 -5.78
C LEU A 142 7.56 -1.96 -5.93
N HIS A 143 7.81 -1.23 -7.01
CA HIS A 143 9.09 -0.56 -7.21
C HIS A 143 8.94 0.90 -7.63
N GLY A 144 9.97 1.69 -7.32
CA GLY A 144 10.13 3.05 -7.80
C GLY A 144 11.24 3.13 -8.84
N HIS A 145 12.07 4.17 -8.70
CA HIS A 145 13.30 4.42 -9.45
C HIS A 145 13.13 4.72 -10.95
N ILE A 146 12.14 4.13 -11.61
CA ILE A 146 11.92 4.28 -13.05
C ILE A 146 10.89 5.38 -13.32
N HIS A 147 11.35 6.52 -13.85
CA HIS A 147 10.46 7.62 -14.20
C HIS A 147 9.77 7.33 -15.54
N LEU A 148 8.47 7.02 -15.49
CA LEU A 148 7.65 6.83 -16.69
C LEU A 148 7.18 8.20 -17.20
N TYR A 149 8.00 8.83 -18.05
CA TYR A 149 7.60 10.06 -18.75
C TYR A 149 6.63 9.78 -19.91
N ASP A 150 6.69 8.57 -20.45
CA ASP A 150 5.81 8.09 -21.51
C ASP A 150 4.61 7.34 -20.92
N ARG A 151 3.41 7.90 -21.10
CA ARG A 151 2.15 7.32 -20.62
C ARG A 151 1.73 6.05 -21.37
N SER A 152 2.40 5.71 -22.47
CA SER A 152 2.14 4.47 -23.21
C SER A 152 2.80 3.24 -22.60
N ARG A 153 3.80 3.41 -21.72
CA ARG A 153 4.44 2.30 -21.01
C ARG A 153 3.53 1.83 -19.87
N SER A 154 3.22 0.52 -19.86
CA SER A 154 2.50 -0.08 -18.75
C SER A 154 3.35 0.01 -17.48
N ALA A 155 2.79 0.62 -16.44
CA ALA A 155 3.38 0.62 -15.10
C ALA A 155 3.30 -0.76 -14.42
N ARG A 156 2.58 -1.72 -15.02
CA ARG A 156 2.24 -3.01 -14.43
C ARG A 156 2.60 -4.14 -15.38
N THR A 157 3.35 -5.12 -14.87
CA THR A 157 3.80 -6.29 -15.64
C THR A 157 3.73 -7.53 -14.77
N THR A 158 3.17 -8.61 -15.29
CA THR A 158 3.16 -9.91 -14.60
C THR A 158 4.46 -10.66 -14.86
N PHE A 159 5.14 -11.12 -13.81
CA PHE A 159 6.32 -11.97 -13.90
C PHE A 159 6.21 -13.14 -12.92
N GLU A 160 6.22 -14.38 -13.43
CA GLU A 160 6.22 -15.60 -12.60
C GLU A 160 5.04 -15.70 -11.60
N GLY A 161 3.91 -15.09 -11.96
CA GLY A 161 2.71 -15.00 -11.11
C GLY A 161 2.72 -13.84 -10.10
N THR A 162 3.77 -13.00 -10.11
CA THR A 162 3.84 -11.76 -9.35
C THR A 162 3.47 -10.57 -10.21
N GLU A 163 2.64 -9.68 -9.69
CA GLU A 163 2.35 -8.39 -10.30
C GLU A 163 3.43 -7.37 -9.93
N VAL A 164 4.28 -7.00 -10.90
CA VAL A 164 5.35 -6.00 -10.73
C VAL A 164 4.81 -4.64 -11.15
N ILE A 165 4.74 -3.71 -10.19
CA ILE A 165 4.10 -2.40 -10.33
C ILE A 165 5.11 -1.30 -10.06
N ASN A 166 5.32 -0.43 -11.03
CA ASN A 166 6.02 0.83 -10.86
C ASN A 166 5.06 1.85 -10.23
N VAL A 167 5.39 2.36 -9.05
CA VAL A 167 4.52 3.28 -8.28
C VAL A 167 4.92 4.75 -8.40
N PHE A 168 5.85 5.10 -9.30
CA PHE A 168 6.28 6.48 -9.52
C PHE A 168 5.17 7.36 -10.15
N PRO A 169 5.02 8.63 -9.74
CA PRO A 169 5.63 9.28 -8.57
C PRO A 169 4.89 8.95 -7.26
N TYR A 170 3.58 8.69 -7.34
CA TYR A 170 2.76 8.08 -6.29
C TYR A 170 1.56 7.39 -6.94
N GLN A 171 1.05 6.34 -6.31
CA GLN A 171 -0.18 5.65 -6.73
C GLN A 171 -0.96 5.15 -5.52
N GLU A 172 -2.28 5.23 -5.59
CA GLU A 172 -3.19 4.51 -4.69
C GLU A 172 -3.53 3.16 -5.34
N LEU A 173 -3.40 2.08 -4.59
CA LEU A 173 -3.54 0.72 -5.11
C LEU A 173 -4.53 -0.08 -4.26
N ASP A 174 -5.58 -0.59 -4.92
CA ASP A 174 -6.45 -1.61 -4.34
C ASP A 174 -5.82 -2.99 -4.52
N LEU A 175 -5.09 -3.45 -3.49
CA LEU A 175 -4.39 -4.73 -3.51
C LEU A 175 -5.27 -5.85 -2.97
N HIS A 176 -5.51 -6.87 -3.79
CA HIS A 176 -6.18 -8.09 -3.36
C HIS A 176 -5.13 -9.16 -3.07
N VAL A 177 -4.88 -9.42 -1.78
CA VAL A 177 -3.98 -10.49 -1.35
C VAL A 177 -4.84 -11.69 -0.91
N PRO A 178 -4.92 -12.76 -1.72
CA PRO A 178 -5.92 -13.84 -1.51
C PRO A 178 -5.80 -14.54 -0.15
N ALA A 179 -4.61 -14.55 0.44
CA ALA A 179 -4.37 -15.21 1.72
C ALA A 179 -4.76 -14.34 2.94
N VAL A 180 -5.09 -13.07 2.72
CA VAL A 180 -5.58 -12.11 3.72
C VAL A 180 -7.04 -11.81 3.42
N GLU A 181 -7.87 -12.84 3.26
CA GLU A 181 -9.30 -12.60 3.39
C GLU A 181 -9.61 -12.33 4.86
N PRO A 182 -10.28 -11.21 5.19
CA PRO A 182 -10.69 -10.95 6.55
C PRO A 182 -11.64 -12.06 7.00
N ALA A 183 -11.55 -12.47 8.27
CA ALA A 183 -12.61 -13.26 8.88
C ALA A 183 -13.95 -12.57 8.60
N PRO A 184 -15.01 -13.31 8.22
CA PRO A 184 -16.30 -12.71 7.93
C PRO A 184 -16.71 -11.84 9.11
N VAL A 185 -16.93 -10.55 8.84
CA VAL A 185 -17.50 -9.63 9.84
C VAL A 185 -18.81 -10.27 10.29
N PRO A 186 -19.01 -10.56 11.59
CA PRO A 186 -20.27 -11.10 12.05
C PRO A 186 -21.35 -10.07 11.74
N VAL A 187 -22.17 -10.37 10.73
CA VAL A 187 -23.38 -9.60 10.45
C VAL A 187 -24.25 -9.77 11.70
N PRO A 188 -24.60 -8.70 12.42
CA PRO A 188 -25.51 -8.83 13.54
C PRO A 188 -26.80 -9.48 13.03
N ALA A 189 -27.21 -10.56 13.69
CA ALA A 189 -28.44 -11.25 13.35
C ALA A 189 -29.59 -10.22 13.26
N PRO A 190 -30.47 -10.30 12.25
CA PRO A 190 -31.62 -9.41 12.18
C PRO A 190 -32.38 -9.55 13.49
N ILE A 191 -32.59 -8.42 14.17
CA ILE A 191 -33.40 -8.35 15.37
C ILE A 191 -34.82 -8.75 14.95
N THR A 192 -35.20 -9.99 15.21
CA THR A 192 -36.56 -10.45 14.97
C THR A 192 -37.45 -9.69 15.95
N ALA A 193 -38.09 -8.63 15.46
CA ALA A 193 -39.15 -7.95 16.19
C ALA A 193 -40.25 -8.97 16.45
N THR A 194 -40.31 -9.46 17.68
CA THR A 194 -41.40 -10.32 18.14
C THR A 194 -42.60 -9.42 18.35
N THR A 195 -43.42 -9.26 17.31
CA THR A 195 -44.72 -8.62 17.44
C THR A 195 -45.63 -9.56 18.24
N THR A 196 -45.67 -9.39 19.55
CA THR A 196 -46.71 -9.97 20.40
C THR A 196 -47.98 -9.13 20.21
N ALA A 197 -48.84 -9.51 19.27
CA ALA A 197 -50.18 -8.95 19.15
C ALA A 197 -51.12 -9.68 20.11
N ALA A 198 -51.35 -9.11 21.29
CA ALA A 198 -52.44 -9.50 22.16
C ALA A 198 -53.16 -8.25 22.71
N GLY A 199 -54.48 -8.22 22.55
CA GLY A 199 -55.37 -7.46 23.43
C GLY A 199 -55.96 -6.17 22.85
N ARG A 200 -57.13 -6.29 22.23
CA ARG A 200 -58.07 -5.18 22.03
C ARG A 200 -58.49 -4.60 23.37
N LEU A 201 -58.55 -3.27 23.48
CA LEU A 201 -59.61 -2.60 24.24
C LEU A 201 -60.10 -1.37 23.47
N ARG A 202 -61.43 -1.29 23.30
CA ARG A 202 -62.19 -0.18 22.74
C ARG A 202 -62.64 0.75 23.87
N THR A 203 -62.80 2.03 23.54
CA THR A 203 -63.75 3.09 24.02
C THR A 203 -63.01 4.42 24.22
N ALA A 204 -63.55 5.62 24.01
CA ALA A 204 -64.65 6.15 23.20
C ALA A 204 -64.51 7.70 23.18
N THR A 205 -64.83 8.33 22.03
CA THR A 205 -65.48 9.65 21.80
C THR A 205 -65.06 10.94 22.55
N ARG A 206 -64.68 11.96 21.74
CA ARG A 206 -65.25 13.34 21.62
C ARG A 206 -64.34 14.12 20.67
N ASP A 207 -64.67 14.34 19.40
CA ASP A 207 -65.59 15.34 18.82
C ASP A 207 -65.21 16.81 19.13
N MET A 208 -64.76 17.54 18.10
CA MET A 208 -65.20 18.92 17.75
C MET A 208 -64.29 19.58 16.69
N ALA A 209 -64.92 19.83 15.52
CA ALA A 209 -64.88 21.06 14.73
C ALA A 209 -63.60 21.52 13.98
N GLN A 210 -63.65 21.30 12.65
CA GLN A 210 -63.63 22.31 11.57
C GLN A 210 -62.61 23.46 11.61
N ARG A 211 -61.78 23.54 10.56
CA ARG A 211 -61.84 24.58 9.51
C ARG A 211 -60.86 24.30 8.37
N GLU A 212 -61.41 24.12 7.17
CA GLU A 212 -60.74 24.27 5.88
C GLU A 212 -60.33 25.73 5.67
N VAL A 213 -59.15 25.98 5.09
CA VAL A 213 -58.93 26.97 4.02
C VAL A 213 -57.75 26.51 3.17
N GLU A 214 -58.00 26.25 1.89
CA GLU A 214 -57.00 25.99 0.85
C GLU A 214 -56.87 27.25 -0.06
N PRO A 215 -56.11 27.25 -1.16
CA PRO A 215 -54.80 27.88 -1.33
C PRO A 215 -54.82 29.14 -2.23
N VAL A 216 -53.73 29.92 -2.30
CA VAL A 216 -53.51 30.87 -3.42
C VAL A 216 -52.03 30.91 -3.82
N ALA A 217 -51.80 30.62 -5.11
CA ALA A 217 -50.57 30.85 -5.85
C ALA A 217 -50.53 32.26 -6.47
N LYS A 218 -49.32 32.84 -6.64
CA LYS A 218 -48.81 33.56 -7.84
C LYS A 218 -47.50 34.32 -7.55
N SER A 219 -46.39 33.80 -8.07
CA SER A 219 -45.39 34.35 -9.05
C SER A 219 -45.09 35.90 -9.16
N PRO A 220 -44.10 36.36 -9.97
CA PRO A 220 -42.84 36.98 -9.52
C PRO A 220 -42.62 38.41 -10.10
N LEU A 221 -41.52 39.09 -9.75
CA LEU A 221 -40.86 40.21 -10.49
C LEU A 221 -39.47 40.41 -9.84
N GLU A 222 -38.32 40.30 -10.54
CA GLU A 222 -37.65 41.36 -11.35
C GLU A 222 -37.50 42.68 -10.57
N SER A 223 -36.41 43.45 -10.55
CA SER A 223 -35.07 43.43 -11.16
C SER A 223 -34.29 44.66 -10.63
N HIS A 224 -32.94 44.64 -10.72
CA HIS A 224 -32.02 45.80 -10.85
C HIS A 224 -31.81 46.77 -9.66
N PRO A 225 -30.70 47.53 -9.61
CA PRO A 225 -29.74 47.93 -10.67
C PRO A 225 -28.36 47.27 -10.64
#